data_AF-A0A6J4ULQ6-F1
#
_entry.id   AF-A0A6J4ULQ6-F1
#
_cell.length_a   1.000
_cell.length_b   1.000
_cell.length_c   1.000
_cell.angle_alpha   90.00
_cell.angle_beta   90.00
_cell.angle_gamma   90.00
#
_symmetry.space_group_name_H-M   'P 1'
#
loop_
_entity.id
_entity.type
_entity.pdbx_description
1 polymer ?
#
loop_
_entity_poly.entity_id
_entity_poly.type
_entity_poly.pdbx_seq_one_letter_code
_entity_poly.pdbx_strand_id
1 'polypeptide(L)'
;MNRAPRLGGRNVQVLRSQLALEVALTVYAAVAAALLVRLGLLALAIPARVWSGEVVYAATAPFVAPLTRLPGGTAGIFGAATLADVTTFVIFALVPLVLLARDRSR
;
A
#
# COMPACT_ATOMS: atom_id res chain seq x y z
N MET A 1 -14.90 -2.57 -52.87
CA MET A 1 -14.92 -1.81 -51.61
C MET A 1 -14.68 -2.77 -50.46
N ASN A 2 -13.42 -2.98 -50.04
CA ASN A 2 -13.05 -3.93 -48.99
C ASN A 2 -12.34 -3.18 -47.87
N ARG A 3 -13.01 -2.99 -46.72
CA ARG A 3 -12.39 -2.39 -45.52
C ARG A 3 -11.80 -3.53 -44.69
N ALA A 4 -10.47 -3.57 -44.60
CA ALA A 4 -9.76 -4.50 -43.72
C ALA A 4 -10.12 -4.24 -42.23
N PRO A 5 -10.22 -5.28 -41.40
CA PRO A 5 -10.62 -5.15 -39.99
C PRO A 5 -9.46 -4.59 -39.16
N ARG A 6 -9.69 -3.44 -38.49
CA ARG A 6 -8.77 -2.81 -37.52
C ARG A 6 -8.68 -3.61 -36.22
N LEU A 7 -8.05 -4.79 -36.24
CA LEU A 7 -7.97 -5.69 -35.07
C LEU A 7 -6.72 -5.47 -34.19
N GLY A 8 -5.67 -4.81 -34.70
CA GLY A 8 -4.42 -4.64 -33.94
C GLY A 8 -4.47 -3.63 -32.78
N GLY A 9 -5.21 -2.52 -32.93
CA GLY A 9 -5.18 -1.43 -31.94
C GLY A 9 -5.87 -1.76 -30.61
N ARG A 10 -6.96 -2.55 -30.66
CA ARG A 10 -7.75 -2.89 -29.46
C ARG A 10 -7.01 -3.88 -28.55
N ASN A 11 -6.29 -4.84 -29.13
CA ASN A 11 -5.48 -5.80 -28.37
C ASN A 11 -4.26 -5.13 -27.70
N VAL A 12 -3.60 -4.18 -28.38
CA VAL A 12 -2.50 -3.40 -27.80
C VAL A 12 -2.98 -2.55 -26.62
N GLN A 13 -4.19 -1.99 -26.69
CA GLN A 13 -4.78 -1.23 -25.58
C GLN A 13 -5.11 -2.11 -24.38
N VAL A 14 -5.66 -3.31 -24.60
CA VAL A 14 -5.93 -4.28 -23.52
C VAL A 14 -4.62 -4.73 -22.85
N LEU A 15 -3.59 -5.05 -23.63
CA LEU A 15 -2.29 -5.47 -23.09
C LEU A 15 -1.65 -4.39 -22.22
N ARG A 16 -1.68 -3.12 -22.67
CA ARG A 16 -1.20 -1.98 -21.88
C ARG A 16 -1.98 -1.79 -20.59
N SER A 17 -3.30 -1.98 -20.62
CA SER A 17 -4.14 -1.84 -19.42
C SER A 17 -3.88 -2.95 -18.39
N GLN A 18 -3.60 -4.18 -18.83
CA GLN A 18 -3.24 -5.30 -17.95
C GLN A 18 -1.88 -5.06 -17.31
N LEU A 19 -0.87 -4.66 -18.10
CA LEU A 19 0.46 -4.33 -17.59
C LEU A 19 0.39 -3.18 -16.57
N ALA A 20 -0.36 -2.11 -16.87
CA ALA A 20 -0.52 -0.98 -15.96
C ALA A 20 -1.15 -1.40 -14.62
N LEU A 21 -2.15 -2.30 -14.67
CA LEU A 21 -2.79 -2.85 -13.48
C LEU A 21 -1.83 -3.71 -12.66
N GLU A 22 -1.07 -4.59 -13.32
CA GLU A 22 -0.10 -5.47 -12.66
C GLU A 22 1.00 -4.67 -11.95
N VAL A 23 1.52 -3.63 -12.62
CA VAL A 23 2.50 -2.71 -12.01
C VAL A 23 1.88 -1.98 -10.83
N ALA A 24 0.65 -1.46 -10.97
CA ALA A 24 -0.03 -0.78 -9.87
C ALA A 24 -0.23 -1.69 -8.64
N LEU A 25 -0.66 -2.94 -8.87
CA LEU A 25 -0.83 -3.94 -7.80
C LEU A 25 0.51 -4.29 -7.14
N THR A 26 1.57 -4.43 -7.93
CA THR A 26 2.91 -4.73 -7.41
C THR A 26 3.43 -3.59 -6.54
N VAL A 27 3.31 -2.34 -7.00
CA VAL A 27 3.70 -1.15 -6.22
C VAL A 27 2.87 -1.05 -4.94
N TYR A 28 1.56 -1.27 -5.05
CA TYR A 28 0.67 -1.28 -3.90
C TYR A 28 1.08 -2.34 -2.87
N ALA A 29 1.37 -3.57 -3.31
CA ALA A 29 1.82 -4.65 -2.44
C ALA A 29 3.16 -4.33 -1.77
N ALA A 30 4.10 -3.73 -2.50
CA ALA A 30 5.38 -3.30 -1.96
C ALA A 30 5.20 -2.23 -0.86
N VAL A 31 4.32 -1.24 -1.07
CA VAL A 31 4.00 -0.23 -0.05
C VAL A 31 3.34 -0.86 1.17
N ALA A 32 2.36 -1.76 0.97
CA ALA A 32 1.70 -2.45 2.06
C ALA A 32 2.68 -3.32 2.89
N ALA A 33 3.60 -4.02 2.22
CA ALA A 33 4.66 -4.78 2.87
C ALA A 33 5.61 -3.87 3.68
N ALA A 34 6.01 -2.73 3.13
CA ALA A 34 6.85 -1.77 3.85
C ALA A 34 6.15 -1.22 5.11
N LEU A 35 4.84 -0.94 5.03
CA LEU A 35 4.03 -0.53 6.19
C LEU A 35 3.90 -1.64 7.24
N LEU A 36 3.77 -2.90 6.81
CA LEU A 36 3.76 -4.04 7.73
C LEU A 36 5.09 -4.16 8.47
N VAL A 37 6.22 -4.05 7.76
CA VAL A 37 7.55 -4.06 8.36
C VAL A 37 7.71 -2.90 9.34
N ARG A 38 7.29 -1.68 8.96
CA ARG A 38 7.27 -0.51 9.85
C ARG A 38 6.55 -0.82 11.16
N LEU A 39 5.33 -1.37 11.08
CA LEU A 39 4.56 -1.74 12.27
C LEU A 39 5.28 -2.78 13.12
N GLY A 40 5.88 -3.80 12.50
CA GLY A 40 6.68 -4.79 13.21
C GLY A 40 7.90 -4.19 13.92
N LEU A 41 8.58 -3.22 13.30
CA LEU A 41 9.70 -2.51 13.93
C LEU A 41 9.24 -1.64 15.11
N LEU A 42 8.13 -0.91 14.96
CA LEU A 42 7.53 -0.10 16.04
C LEU A 42 7.01 -0.96 17.18
N ALA A 43 6.41 -2.11 16.85
CA ALA A 43 5.94 -3.13 17.77
C ALA A 43 7.05 -3.65 18.69
N LEU A 44 8.22 -3.91 18.10
CA LEU A 44 9.40 -4.38 18.80
C LEU A 44 10.21 -3.25 19.45
N ALA A 45 9.71 -2.01 19.38
CA ALA A 45 10.41 -0.80 19.83
C ALA A 45 11.83 -0.66 19.26
N ILE A 46 12.05 -1.12 18.02
CA ILE A 46 13.36 -1.03 17.35
C ILE A 46 13.59 0.43 16.92
N PRO A 47 14.63 1.08 17.46
CA PRO A 47 14.89 2.49 17.18
C PRO A 47 15.38 2.69 15.75
N ALA A 48 15.06 3.86 15.18
CA ALA A 48 15.51 4.27 13.84
C ALA A 48 17.04 4.35 13.67
N ARG A 49 17.81 4.25 14.75
CA ARG A 49 19.29 4.28 14.73
C ARG A 49 19.91 3.02 14.13
N VAL A 50 19.14 1.96 13.95
CA VAL A 50 19.56 0.79 13.18
C VAL A 50 19.30 1.07 11.70
N TRP A 51 20.31 0.91 10.84
CA TRP A 51 20.26 1.27 9.42
C TRP A 51 19.03 0.72 8.68
N SER A 52 18.63 -0.52 8.99
CA SER A 52 17.43 -1.14 8.41
C SER A 52 16.12 -0.46 8.82
N GLY A 53 16.06 0.08 10.05
CA GLY A 53 14.90 0.81 10.54
C GLY A 53 14.76 2.19 9.91
N GLU A 54 15.86 2.93 9.76
CA GLU A 54 15.85 4.27 9.14
C GLU A 54 15.25 4.24 7.73
N VAL A 55 15.70 3.31 6.90
CA VAL A 55 15.21 3.17 5.51
C VAL A 55 13.71 2.89 5.47
N VAL A 56 13.23 1.95 6.30
CA VAL A 56 11.80 1.63 6.37
C VAL A 56 11.00 2.82 6.87
N TYR A 57 11.46 3.48 7.93
CA TYR A 57 10.77 4.63 8.51
C TYR A 57 10.72 5.82 7.54
N ALA A 58 11.80 6.10 6.81
CA ALA A 58 11.86 7.16 5.81
C ALA A 58 10.97 6.87 4.60
N ALA A 59 11.01 5.63 4.06
CA ALA A 59 10.20 5.24 2.91
C ALA A 59 8.69 5.26 3.23
N THR A 60 8.32 4.97 4.48
CA THR A 60 6.91 4.89 4.89
C THR A 60 6.35 6.19 5.47
N ALA A 61 7.20 7.16 5.85
CA ALA A 61 6.78 8.42 6.46
C ALA A 61 5.75 9.21 5.65
N PRO A 62 5.85 9.33 4.31
CA PRO A 62 4.86 10.07 3.52
C PRO A 62 3.43 9.51 3.63
N PHE A 63 3.27 8.21 3.88
CA PHE A 63 1.97 7.55 3.99
C PHE A 63 1.33 7.72 5.38
N VAL A 64 2.14 7.95 6.41
CA VAL A 64 1.69 8.12 7.80
C VAL A 64 1.51 9.60 8.16
N ALA A 65 2.32 10.48 7.56
CA ALA A 65 2.33 11.92 7.83
C ALA A 65 0.97 12.64 7.73
N PRO A 66 0.03 12.25 6.85
CA PRO A 66 -1.31 12.84 6.85
C PRO A 66 -2.07 12.59 8.16
N LEU A 67 -1.98 11.36 8.71
CA LEU A 67 -2.72 10.96 9.90
C LEU A 67 -2.08 11.46 11.19
N THR A 68 -0.77 11.72 11.21
CA THR A 68 -0.11 12.30 12.40
C THR A 68 -0.51 13.76 12.65
N ARG A 69 -1.06 14.45 11.65
CA ARG A 69 -1.59 15.82 11.80
C ARG A 69 -2.98 15.86 12.42
N LEU A 70 -3.67 14.72 12.52
CA LEU A 70 -4.98 14.64 13.14
C LEU A 70 -4.84 14.65 14.67
N PRO A 71 -5.79 15.27 15.40
CA PRO A 71 -5.80 15.24 16.85
C PRO A 71 -5.86 13.78 17.33
N GLY A 72 -4.94 13.41 18.21
CA GLY A 72 -4.79 12.03 18.70
C GLY A 72 -4.04 11.08 17.76
N GLY A 73 -3.61 11.52 16.57
CA GLY A 73 -2.86 10.68 15.64
C GLY A 73 -1.51 10.21 16.18
N THR A 74 -0.90 10.99 17.07
CA THR A 74 0.36 10.66 17.75
C THR A 74 0.17 9.86 19.05
N ALA A 75 -1.07 9.52 19.42
CA ALA A 75 -1.34 8.72 20.61
C ALA A 75 -0.70 7.33 20.44
N GLY A 76 0.12 6.94 21.41
CA GLY A 76 0.74 5.61 21.43
C GLY A 76 -0.33 4.54 21.66
N ILE A 77 -0.28 3.47 20.85
CA ILE A 77 -1.15 2.31 21.01
C ILE A 77 -0.37 1.14 21.59
N PHE A 78 0.73 0.76 20.94
CA PHE A 78 1.48 -0.45 21.26
C PHE A 78 2.95 -0.29 20.89
N GLY A 79 3.86 -0.58 21.83
CA GLY A 79 5.29 -0.34 21.64
C GLY A 79 5.55 1.13 21.34
N ALA A 80 6.23 1.41 20.24
CA ALA A 80 6.42 2.75 19.69
C ALA A 80 5.39 3.14 18.61
N ALA A 81 4.41 2.27 18.32
CA ALA A 81 3.41 2.51 17.27
C ALA A 81 2.34 3.50 17.72
N THR A 82 2.07 4.49 16.87
CA THR A 82 1.02 5.49 17.09
C THR A 82 -0.30 5.06 16.43
N LEU A 83 -1.40 5.72 16.81
CA LEU A 83 -2.71 5.56 16.16
C LEU A 83 -2.63 5.82 14.66
N ALA A 84 -1.82 6.79 14.22
CA ALA A 84 -1.58 7.06 12.81
C ALA A 84 -0.96 5.85 12.10
N ASP A 85 0.06 5.22 12.69
CA ASP A 85 0.74 4.05 12.08
C ASP A 85 -0.24 2.89 11.89
N VAL A 86 -1.01 2.56 12.93
CA VAL A 86 -2.00 1.47 12.90
C VAL A 86 -3.10 1.77 11.89
N THR A 87 -3.62 2.99 11.88
CA THR A 87 -4.71 3.39 10.99
C THR A 87 -4.25 3.39 9.53
N THR A 88 -3.05 3.91 9.22
CA THR A 88 -2.47 3.84 7.86
C THR A 88 -2.41 2.40 7.39
N PHE A 89 -1.90 1.48 8.21
CA PHE A 89 -1.82 0.08 7.83
C PHE A 89 -3.19 -0.56 7.60
N VAL A 90 -4.16 -0.30 8.48
CA VAL A 90 -5.53 -0.82 8.33
C VAL A 90 -6.17 -0.34 7.03
N ILE A 91 -6.01 0.93 6.68
CA ILE A 91 -6.52 1.49 5.40
C ILE A 91 -5.94 0.72 4.21
N PHE A 92 -4.64 0.46 4.22
CA PHE A 92 -4.01 -0.33 3.17
C PHE A 92 -4.54 -1.76 3.20
N ALA A 93 -4.47 -2.47 4.33
CA ALA A 93 -4.91 -3.86 4.45
C ALA A 93 -6.37 -4.10 4.07
N LEU A 94 -7.25 -3.10 4.23
CA LEU A 94 -8.66 -3.19 3.84
C LEU A 94 -8.87 -3.34 2.34
N VAL A 95 -8.00 -2.79 1.48
CA VAL A 95 -8.18 -2.85 0.03
C VAL A 95 -8.26 -4.30 -0.48
N PRO A 96 -7.27 -5.19 -0.24
CA PRO A 96 -7.35 -6.58 -0.68
C PRO A 96 -8.46 -7.35 0.05
N LEU A 97 -8.75 -7.03 1.32
CA LEU A 97 -9.83 -7.68 2.06
C LEU A 97 -11.20 -7.39 1.45
N VAL A 98 -11.45 -6.14 1.03
CA VAL A 98 -12.69 -5.75 0.38
C VAL A 98 -12.81 -6.38 -1.01
N LEU A 99 -11.71 -6.47 -1.76
CA LEU A 99 -11.68 -7.17 -3.05
C LEU A 99 -11.99 -8.66 -2.89
N LEU A 100 -11.37 -9.33 -1.89
CA LEU A 100 -11.61 -10.74 -1.58
C LEU A 100 -13.05 -11.00 -1.11
N ALA A 101 -13.60 -10.12 -0.28
CA ALA A 101 -14.98 -10.21 0.19
C ALA A 101 -16.00 -10.05 -0.95
N ARG A 102 -15.71 -9.17 -1.92
CA ARG A 102 -16.54 -8.99 -3.12
C ARG A 102 -16.54 -10.22 -4.03
N ASP A 103 -15.41 -10.89 -4.19
CA ASP A 103 -15.33 -12.09 -5.01
C ASP A 103 -16.17 -13.23 -4.42
N ARG A 104 -16.13 -13.39 -3.09
CA ARG A 104 -16.90 -14.43 -2.38
C ARG A 104 -18.41 -14.23 -2.34
N SER A 105 -18.90 -13.04 -2.71
CA SER A 105 -20.33 -12.69 -2.69
C SER A 105 -21.00 -12.78 -4.07
N ARG A 106 -20.25 -13.20 -5.09
CA ARG A 106 -20.76 -13.56 -6.41
C ARG A 106 -20.81 -15.08 -6.57
#